data_AF-A0A328D6M4-F1
#
_entry.id   AF-A0A328D6M4-F1
#
_cell.length_a   1.000
_cell.length_b   1.000
_cell.length_c   1.000
_cell.angle_alpha   90.00
_cell.angle_beta   90.00
_cell.angle_gamma   90.00
#
_symmetry.space_group_name_H-M   'P 1'
#
loop_
_entity.id
_entity.type
_entity.pdbx_description
1 polymer ?
#
loop_
_entity_poly.entity_id
_entity_poly.type
_entity_poly.pdbx_seq_one_letter_code
_entity_poly.pdbx_strand_id
1 'polypeptide(L)'
;MSGSEGGSDHSATGSGGESSTAEKKKEKSRVNRTSLILWHAHQNDVAAVKKLLEEDRTLVQARDYDNRTPLHVAALHGWIDVAKCLIEYGADVNAQDRWKNTPLADAEGAKKSNMIELLTSYGGLSYGQNGSHFEPRPVPPPLPNKCDWEVDPTELDFSNSAIIGKGSFGEILKASWRGTPVAIKRILPNLSDDRLVIQDFRHEVNLLVKLRHPNIVQFLGAVTEKKPLMLITEYLRGGDLHQYLKGKGALSPLTAINLAMDIAKGMAYLHNEPNVIVHRDLKPRQADNSTHFMNGLVGLFGRIRFRVFKKSVLNVLLVNSSADHLKVGDFGLSKLIKVQNSHDVYKMTGETGSYRYMAPEVFKHRRYDKKVDVYSFAMILYEMLEGDPPLSGYAPYDAAKHAAEGHRPIFRGKGFTPELKELVEKCWAADMNQRPSFLEILKRLEKAKESVPSDHHWNIFSS
;
A
#
# COMPACT_ATOMS: atom_id res chain seq x y z
N MET A 1 4.53 62.50 49.15
CA MET A 1 3.67 62.42 47.95
C MET A 1 4.60 62.47 46.76
N SER A 2 5.17 61.34 46.32
CA SER A 2 4.66 60.48 45.22
C SER A 2 4.42 61.32 43.95
N GLY A 3 5.13 61.18 42.83
CA GLY A 3 6.11 60.18 42.42
C GLY A 3 6.87 60.66 41.16
N SER A 4 7.89 59.88 40.81
CA SER A 4 8.93 60.12 39.81
C SER A 4 8.45 60.04 38.36
N GLU A 5 8.89 60.97 37.50
CA GLU A 5 8.94 60.79 36.04
C GLU A 5 10.41 60.67 35.62
N GLY A 6 10.81 59.46 35.23
CA GLY A 6 12.06 59.18 34.54
C GLY A 6 11.78 58.95 33.06
N GLY A 7 12.34 59.79 32.20
CA GLY A 7 12.45 59.54 30.77
C GLY A 7 13.74 58.79 30.49
N SER A 8 13.65 57.49 30.21
CA SER A 8 14.76 56.63 29.78
C SER A 8 14.75 56.50 28.26
N ASP A 9 15.81 56.98 27.63
CA ASP A 9 16.22 56.56 26.28
C ASP A 9 16.57 55.06 26.30
N HIS A 10 15.79 54.26 25.57
CA HIS A 10 16.16 52.90 25.22
C HIS A 10 16.15 52.75 23.69
N SER A 11 17.35 52.87 23.11
CA SER A 11 17.71 52.33 21.81
C SER A 11 17.73 50.79 21.90
N ALA A 12 16.68 50.15 21.39
CA ALA A 12 16.65 48.71 21.22
C ALA A 12 17.46 48.32 19.97
N THR A 13 18.67 47.81 20.18
CA THR A 13 19.44 47.07 19.16
C THR A 13 18.83 45.68 19.01
N GLY A 14 18.09 45.47 17.92
CA GLY A 14 17.65 44.14 17.48
C GLY A 14 18.79 43.41 16.79
N SER A 15 19.42 42.44 17.46
CA SER A 15 20.30 41.44 16.86
C SER A 15 19.58 40.08 16.82
N GLY A 16 19.15 39.65 15.64
CA GLY A 16 18.49 38.34 15.51
C GLY A 16 18.11 37.88 14.09
N GLY A 17 18.59 38.53 13.03
CA GLY A 17 18.13 38.24 11.65
C GLY A 17 19.16 37.67 10.68
N GLU A 18 20.46 37.95 10.85
CA GLU A 18 21.45 37.76 9.77
C GLU A 18 22.13 36.38 9.71
N SER A 19 22.12 35.59 10.80
CA SER A 19 22.80 34.28 10.82
C SER A 19 22.09 33.22 9.95
N SER A 20 20.76 33.27 9.82
CA SER A 20 19.99 32.17 9.23
C SER A 20 20.03 32.10 7.69
N THR A 21 20.30 33.21 7.00
CA THR A 21 20.31 33.29 5.52
C THR A 21 21.68 32.94 4.94
N ALA A 22 22.77 33.29 5.64
CA ALA A 22 24.13 32.89 5.28
C ALA A 22 24.34 31.37 5.45
N GLU A 23 23.81 30.79 6.53
CA GLU A 23 23.83 29.34 6.79
C GLU A 23 23.05 28.56 5.73
N LYS A 24 21.84 29.00 5.36
CA LYS A 24 21.05 28.36 4.28
C LYS A 24 21.73 28.41 2.91
N LYS A 25 22.49 29.47 2.61
CA LYS A 25 23.23 29.60 1.34
C LYS A 25 24.50 28.74 1.34
N LYS A 26 25.18 28.65 2.49
CA LYS A 26 26.34 27.76 2.72
C LYS A 26 25.92 26.29 2.67
N GLU A 27 24.76 25.94 3.21
CA GLU A 27 24.19 24.60 3.19
C GLU A 27 23.81 24.17 1.76
N LYS A 28 23.15 25.04 0.98
CA LYS A 28 22.87 24.77 -0.45
C LYS A 28 24.15 24.56 -1.28
N SER A 29 25.21 25.31 -1.00
CA SER A 29 26.53 25.13 -1.66
C SER A 29 27.21 23.81 -1.26
N ARG A 30 27.10 23.40 0.01
CA ARG A 30 27.63 22.12 0.54
C ARG A 30 26.89 20.90 -0.02
N VAL A 31 25.56 20.97 -0.14
CA VAL A 31 24.74 19.90 -0.73
C VAL A 31 25.08 19.70 -2.21
N ASN A 32 25.35 20.80 -2.94
CA ASN A 32 25.81 20.75 -4.32
C ASN A 32 27.20 20.07 -4.46
N ARG A 33 28.18 20.46 -3.62
CA ARG A 33 29.53 19.88 -3.64
C ARG A 33 29.59 18.41 -3.21
N THR A 34 28.77 18.02 -2.24
CA THR A 34 28.60 16.62 -1.81
C THR A 34 28.12 15.76 -2.97
N SER A 35 27.08 16.22 -3.67
CA SER A 35 26.52 15.53 -4.83
C SER A 35 27.54 15.44 -5.97
N LEU A 36 28.35 16.49 -6.14
CA LEU A 36 29.37 16.58 -7.18
C LEU A 36 30.51 15.57 -6.98
N ILE A 37 31.09 15.45 -5.76
CA ILE A 37 32.17 14.49 -5.51
C ILE A 37 31.69 13.03 -5.66
N LEU A 38 30.47 12.73 -5.21
CA LEU A 38 29.85 11.41 -5.38
C LEU A 38 29.61 11.08 -6.86
N TRP A 39 29.20 12.08 -7.65
CA TRP A 39 29.03 11.92 -9.10
C TRP A 39 30.36 11.64 -9.82
N HIS A 40 31.42 12.39 -9.53
CA HIS A 40 32.74 12.10 -10.12
C HIS A 40 33.31 10.77 -9.66
N ALA A 41 33.08 10.37 -8.40
CA ALA A 41 33.44 9.05 -7.90
C ALA A 41 32.69 7.93 -8.65
N HIS A 42 31.43 8.15 -9.02
CA HIS A 42 30.66 7.21 -9.85
C HIS A 42 31.18 7.12 -11.29
N GLN A 43 31.59 8.24 -11.89
CA GLN A 43 32.09 8.33 -13.28
C GLN A 43 33.54 7.85 -13.48
N ASN A 44 34.22 7.40 -12.42
CA ASN A 44 35.66 7.05 -12.44
C ASN A 44 36.59 8.24 -12.79
N ASP A 45 36.21 9.47 -12.43
CA ASP A 45 37.00 10.66 -12.73
C ASP A 45 37.91 11.04 -11.55
N VAL A 46 39.06 10.37 -11.47
CA VAL A 46 40.05 10.56 -10.39
C VAL A 46 40.56 12.00 -10.34
N ALA A 47 40.74 12.64 -11.51
CA ALA A 47 41.29 13.99 -11.59
C ALA A 47 40.33 15.02 -10.98
N ALA A 48 39.03 14.91 -11.28
CA ALA A 48 38.02 15.78 -10.69
C ALA A 48 37.81 15.50 -9.19
N VAL A 49 37.79 14.23 -8.77
CA VAL A 49 37.73 13.87 -7.33
C VAL A 49 38.90 14.47 -6.58
N LYS A 50 40.13 14.31 -7.09
CA LYS A 50 41.34 14.86 -6.47
C LYS A 50 41.29 16.39 -6.38
N LYS A 51 40.90 17.07 -7.46
CA LYS A 51 40.75 18.53 -7.48
C LYS A 51 39.74 19.02 -6.42
N LEU A 52 38.60 18.35 -6.31
CA LEU A 52 37.58 18.71 -5.30
C LEU A 52 38.09 18.50 -3.87
N LEU A 53 38.89 17.46 -3.63
CA LEU A 53 39.49 17.20 -2.32
C LEU A 53 40.64 18.16 -1.98
N GLU A 54 41.37 18.65 -2.98
CA GLU A 54 42.37 19.72 -2.81
C GLU A 54 41.70 21.05 -2.43
N GLU A 55 40.55 21.36 -3.04
CA GLU A 55 39.75 22.55 -2.72
C GLU A 55 39.04 22.44 -1.36
N ASP A 56 38.50 21.26 -1.02
CA ASP A 56 37.80 20.99 0.24
C ASP A 56 37.99 19.54 0.68
N ARG A 57 38.96 19.32 1.58
CA ARG A 57 39.30 18.00 2.12
C ARG A 57 38.14 17.34 2.88
N THR A 58 37.15 18.12 3.36
CA THR A 58 36.03 17.56 4.13
C THR A 58 35.09 16.72 3.27
N LEU A 59 35.14 16.90 1.94
CA LEU A 59 34.32 16.15 0.98
C LEU A 59 34.65 14.65 0.93
N VAL A 60 35.81 14.22 1.44
CA VAL A 60 36.15 12.79 1.52
C VAL A 60 35.17 12.00 2.41
N GLN A 61 34.56 12.68 3.39
CA GLN A 61 33.54 12.13 4.28
C GLN A 61 32.12 12.57 3.90
N ALA A 62 31.93 13.11 2.70
CA ALA A 62 30.61 13.51 2.21
C ALA A 62 29.67 12.29 2.17
N ARG A 63 28.38 12.52 2.43
CA ARG A 63 27.37 11.45 2.50
C ARG A 63 26.16 11.80 1.65
N ASP A 64 25.68 10.85 0.86
CA ASP A 64 24.43 10.97 0.13
C ASP A 64 23.20 10.75 1.02
N TYR A 65 22.01 10.75 0.44
CA TYR A 65 20.76 10.49 1.16
C TYR A 65 20.77 9.14 1.90
N ASP A 66 21.47 8.14 1.37
CA ASP A 66 21.59 6.80 1.93
C ASP A 66 22.82 6.65 2.85
N ASN A 67 23.41 7.76 3.28
CA ASN A 67 24.64 7.82 4.08
C ASN A 67 25.87 7.19 3.41
N ARG A 68 25.87 6.98 2.09
CA ARG A 68 27.01 6.43 1.37
C ARG A 68 28.08 7.49 1.17
N THR A 69 29.33 7.11 1.39
CA THR A 69 30.50 7.95 1.11
C THR A 69 30.98 7.79 -0.33
N PRO A 70 31.82 8.70 -0.86
CA PRO A 70 32.47 8.49 -2.16
C PRO A 70 33.20 7.14 -2.27
N LEU A 71 33.73 6.63 -1.15
CA LEU A 71 34.40 5.34 -1.11
C LEU A 71 33.43 4.16 -1.31
N HIS A 72 32.19 4.22 -0.80
CA HIS A 72 31.16 3.22 -1.10
C HIS A 72 30.86 3.18 -2.60
N VAL A 73 30.69 4.36 -3.22
CA VAL A 73 30.41 4.47 -4.65
C VAL A 73 31.56 3.90 -5.49
N ALA A 74 32.80 4.27 -5.17
CA ALA A 74 33.97 3.73 -5.86
C ALA A 74 34.10 2.21 -5.67
N ALA A 75 33.85 1.71 -4.45
CA ALA A 75 33.95 0.30 -4.12
C ALA A 75 32.93 -0.58 -4.86
N LEU A 76 31.67 -0.13 -4.91
CA LEU A 76 30.59 -0.81 -5.62
C LEU A 76 30.90 -1.01 -7.12
N HIS A 77 31.45 0.02 -7.77
CA HIS A 77 31.79 -0.05 -9.20
C HIS A 77 33.15 -0.71 -9.47
N GLY A 78 34.04 -0.76 -8.47
CA GLY A 78 35.40 -1.29 -8.58
C GLY A 78 36.40 -0.28 -9.12
N TRP A 79 36.19 1.02 -8.88
CA TRP A 79 37.09 2.09 -9.32
C TRP A 79 38.31 2.22 -8.41
N ILE A 80 39.31 1.39 -8.70
CA ILE A 80 40.54 1.23 -7.89
C ILE A 80 41.27 2.55 -7.68
N ASP A 81 41.47 3.35 -8.73
CA ASP A 81 42.27 4.57 -8.66
C ASP A 81 41.54 5.69 -7.89
N VAL A 82 40.20 5.75 -8.04
CA VAL A 82 39.36 6.65 -7.24
C VAL A 82 39.40 6.23 -5.77
N ALA A 83 39.26 4.93 -5.47
CA ALA A 83 39.30 4.43 -4.10
C ALA A 83 40.65 4.68 -3.43
N LYS A 84 41.77 4.45 -4.13
CA LYS A 84 43.11 4.80 -3.64
C LYS A 84 43.23 6.29 -3.33
N CYS A 85 42.80 7.15 -4.25
CA CYS A 85 42.79 8.59 -4.04
C CYS A 85 41.97 8.99 -2.80
N LEU A 86 40.77 8.43 -2.63
CA LEU A 86 39.93 8.71 -1.47
C LEU A 86 40.57 8.24 -0.15
N ILE A 87 41.18 7.06 -0.14
CA ILE A 87 41.89 6.51 1.03
C ILE A 87 43.11 7.36 1.39
N GLU A 88 43.90 7.79 0.41
CA GLU A 88 45.04 8.71 0.61
C GLU A 88 44.61 10.06 1.24
N TYR A 89 43.39 10.51 0.93
CA TYR A 89 42.79 11.71 1.51
C TYR A 89 42.05 11.46 2.85
N GLY A 90 42.14 10.25 3.41
CA GLY A 90 41.62 9.92 4.74
C GLY A 90 40.15 9.48 4.74
N ALA A 91 39.67 8.87 3.66
CA ALA A 91 38.37 8.19 3.65
C ALA A 91 38.33 7.09 4.73
N ASP A 92 37.22 7.04 5.47
CA ASP A 92 37.00 5.96 6.43
C ASP A 92 36.62 4.68 5.67
N VAL A 93 37.54 3.72 5.65
CA VAL A 93 37.40 2.41 4.97
C VAL A 93 36.28 1.57 5.60
N ASN A 94 35.88 1.90 6.83
CA ASN A 94 34.83 1.21 7.60
C ASN A 94 33.59 2.09 7.81
N ALA A 95 33.44 3.18 7.05
CA ALA A 95 32.24 3.99 7.08
C ALA A 95 31.00 3.13 6.81
N GLN A 96 29.91 3.39 7.54
CA GLN A 96 28.67 2.64 7.40
C GLN A 96 27.59 3.48 6.70
N ASP A 97 26.96 2.89 5.69
CA ASP A 97 25.79 3.46 5.03
C ASP A 97 24.51 3.27 5.87
N ARG A 98 23.35 3.66 5.33
CA ARG A 98 22.03 3.51 5.97
C ARG A 98 21.68 2.05 6.32
N TRP A 99 22.23 1.08 5.58
CA TRP A 99 22.02 -0.35 5.80
C TRP A 99 23.14 -1.00 6.61
N LYS A 100 24.07 -0.20 7.15
CA LYS A 100 25.26 -0.65 7.87
C LYS A 100 26.25 -1.42 7.01
N ASN A 101 26.20 -1.30 5.69
CA ASN A 101 27.22 -1.83 4.80
C ASN A 101 28.47 -0.94 4.88
N THR A 102 29.64 -1.56 4.73
CA THR A 102 30.91 -0.87 4.50
C THR A 102 31.27 -0.86 3.02
N PRO A 103 32.22 -0.01 2.57
CA PRO A 103 32.74 -0.08 1.22
C PRO A 103 33.23 -1.48 0.83
N LEU A 104 33.83 -2.22 1.77
CA LEU A 104 34.26 -3.60 1.52
C LEU A 104 33.07 -4.53 1.25
N ALA A 105 31.99 -4.41 2.03
CA ALA A 105 30.77 -5.20 1.81
C ALA A 105 30.14 -4.92 0.42
N ASP A 106 30.12 -3.65 -0.02
CA ASP A 106 29.66 -3.28 -1.37
C ASP A 106 30.53 -3.91 -2.47
N ALA A 107 31.85 -3.93 -2.29
CA ALA A 107 32.79 -4.55 -3.23
C ALA A 107 32.64 -6.08 -3.28
N GLU A 108 32.43 -6.74 -2.13
CA GLU A 108 32.13 -8.17 -2.01
C GLU A 108 30.83 -8.52 -2.75
N GLY A 109 29.78 -7.75 -2.51
CA GLY A 109 28.48 -7.88 -3.17
C GLY A 109 28.53 -7.74 -4.69
N ALA A 110 29.28 -6.75 -5.17
CA ALA A 110 29.50 -6.52 -6.59
C ALA A 110 30.58 -7.43 -7.20
N LYS A 111 31.16 -8.34 -6.41
CA LYS A 111 32.20 -9.31 -6.82
C LYS A 111 33.42 -8.65 -7.46
N LYS A 112 33.89 -7.55 -6.86
CA LYS A 112 35.02 -6.74 -7.36
C LYS A 112 36.33 -7.18 -6.72
N SER A 113 36.92 -8.30 -7.16
CA SER A 113 38.10 -8.93 -6.53
C SER A 113 39.24 -7.97 -6.23
N ASN A 114 39.68 -7.17 -7.20
CA ASN A 114 40.79 -6.22 -7.00
C ASN A 114 40.46 -5.13 -5.96
N MET A 115 39.18 -4.76 -5.83
CA MET A 115 38.72 -3.77 -4.85
C MET A 115 38.62 -4.38 -3.45
N ILE A 116 38.18 -5.63 -3.37
CA ILE A 116 38.14 -6.40 -2.12
C ILE A 116 39.57 -6.52 -1.57
N GLU A 117 40.53 -6.92 -2.41
CA GLU A 117 41.95 -6.99 -2.02
C GLU A 117 42.48 -5.63 -1.55
N LEU A 118 42.17 -4.55 -2.29
CA LEU A 118 42.57 -3.20 -1.92
C LEU A 118 42.02 -2.81 -0.55
N LEU A 119 40.70 -2.85 -0.36
CA LEU A 119 40.05 -2.42 0.88
C LEU A 119 40.48 -3.29 2.07
N THR A 120 40.67 -4.60 1.86
CA THR A 120 41.19 -5.52 2.88
C THR A 120 42.62 -5.12 3.30
N SER A 121 43.48 -4.75 2.35
CA SER A 121 44.85 -4.31 2.63
C SER A 121 44.92 -3.03 3.48
N TYR A 122 43.88 -2.19 3.43
CA TYR A 122 43.73 -0.98 4.26
C TYR A 122 42.88 -1.22 5.52
N GLY A 123 42.66 -2.47 5.93
CA GLY A 123 41.93 -2.79 7.17
C GLY A 123 40.41 -2.64 7.07
N GLY A 124 39.85 -2.73 5.86
CA GLY A 124 38.42 -2.83 5.64
C GLY A 124 37.83 -4.08 6.31
N LEU A 125 36.71 -3.89 7.00
CA LEU A 125 36.00 -4.95 7.69
C LEU A 125 34.71 -5.27 6.92
N SER A 126 34.49 -6.57 6.69
CA SER A 126 33.20 -7.07 6.25
C SER A 126 32.26 -7.06 7.46
N TYR A 127 31.40 -6.04 7.55
CA TYR A 127 30.39 -5.95 8.62
C TYR A 127 29.08 -6.56 8.14
N GLY A 128 28.62 -7.60 8.84
CA GLY A 128 27.37 -8.29 8.55
C GLY A 128 26.69 -8.80 9.81
N GLN A 129 25.88 -7.96 10.46
CA GLN A 129 24.78 -8.45 11.29
C GLN A 129 23.42 -8.07 10.69
N ASN A 130 23.32 -6.96 9.96
CA ASN A 130 22.06 -6.46 9.39
C ASN A 130 22.18 -5.91 7.93
N GLY A 131 23.35 -6.02 7.30
CA GLY A 131 23.62 -5.47 5.95
C GLY A 131 23.09 -6.35 4.81
N SER A 132 22.88 -5.75 3.64
CA SER A 132 22.26 -6.39 2.45
C SER A 132 23.06 -7.55 1.86
N HIS A 133 24.26 -7.83 2.36
CA HIS A 133 25.17 -8.88 1.91
C HIS A 133 25.16 -10.15 2.78
N PHE A 134 24.20 -10.30 3.69
CA PHE A 134 23.93 -11.65 4.18
C PHE A 134 23.52 -12.49 2.96
N GLU A 135 24.36 -13.46 2.59
CA GLU A 135 23.95 -14.54 1.70
C GLU A 135 22.58 -14.98 2.21
N PRO A 136 21.50 -14.91 1.40
CA PRO A 136 20.22 -15.41 1.85
C PRO A 136 20.48 -16.80 2.40
N ARG A 137 20.16 -17.06 3.69
CA ARG A 137 20.21 -18.41 4.27
C ARG A 137 19.76 -19.32 3.13
N PRO A 138 20.57 -20.27 2.65
CA PRO A 138 20.27 -21.00 1.43
C PRO A 138 18.84 -21.48 1.59
N VAL A 139 17.91 -20.83 0.89
CA VAL A 139 16.52 -21.21 0.97
C VAL A 139 16.59 -22.50 0.20
N PRO A 140 16.43 -23.67 0.85
CA PRO A 140 16.47 -24.92 0.13
C PRO A 140 15.52 -24.75 -1.06
N PRO A 141 15.94 -25.16 -2.28
CA PRO A 141 15.06 -25.05 -3.44
C PRO A 141 13.70 -25.61 -3.03
N PRO A 142 12.59 -24.96 -3.45
CA PRO A 142 11.26 -25.39 -3.05
C PRO A 142 11.18 -26.90 -3.23
N LEU A 143 10.88 -27.61 -2.13
CA LEU A 143 10.82 -29.06 -2.17
C LEU A 143 9.88 -29.43 -3.33
N PRO A 144 10.26 -30.36 -4.22
CA PRO A 144 9.52 -30.60 -5.47
C PRO A 144 8.03 -30.97 -5.30
N ASN A 145 7.59 -31.26 -4.06
CA ASN A 145 6.20 -31.56 -3.70
C ASN A 145 5.56 -30.53 -2.73
N LYS A 146 6.26 -29.43 -2.40
CA LYS A 146 5.72 -28.36 -1.55
C LYS A 146 5.41 -27.16 -2.43
N CYS A 147 4.21 -26.59 -2.27
CA CYS A 147 3.87 -25.37 -2.98
C CYS A 147 4.86 -24.24 -2.62
N ASP A 148 5.45 -23.59 -3.61
CA ASP A 148 6.43 -22.48 -3.45
C ASP A 148 5.93 -21.34 -2.55
N TRP A 149 4.62 -21.24 -2.35
CA TRP A 149 3.97 -20.22 -1.54
C TRP A 149 3.72 -20.62 -0.07
N GLU A 150 3.91 -21.87 0.33
CA GLU A 150 3.72 -22.30 1.72
C GLU A 150 4.95 -21.90 2.57
N VAL A 151 4.73 -20.99 3.51
CA VAL A 151 5.77 -20.36 4.34
C VAL A 151 5.93 -21.14 5.65
N ASP A 152 7.17 -21.39 6.08
CA ASP A 152 7.37 -21.85 7.46
C ASP A 152 7.20 -20.66 8.44
N PRO A 153 6.35 -20.76 9.48
CA PRO A 153 6.15 -19.68 10.45
C PRO A 153 7.43 -19.14 11.09
N THR A 154 8.48 -19.96 11.18
CA THR A 154 9.78 -19.57 11.75
C THR A 154 10.57 -18.60 10.85
N GLU A 155 10.20 -18.46 9.58
CA GLU A 155 10.78 -17.47 8.66
C GLU A 155 10.20 -16.06 8.86
N LEU A 156 9.08 -15.95 9.59
CA LEU A 156 8.40 -14.68 9.86
C LEU A 156 9.01 -14.05 11.12
N ASP A 157 9.52 -12.84 10.97
CA ASP A 157 10.05 -12.03 12.06
C ASP A 157 8.97 -11.07 12.59
N PHE A 158 8.55 -11.33 13.84
CA PHE A 158 7.55 -10.55 14.57
C PHE A 158 8.16 -9.59 15.61
N SER A 159 9.49 -9.48 15.71
CA SER A 159 10.18 -8.67 16.73
C SER A 159 9.73 -7.20 16.75
N ASN A 160 9.53 -6.61 15.56
CA ASN A 160 9.03 -5.25 15.36
C ASN A 160 7.59 -5.24 14.80
N SER A 161 6.79 -6.25 15.12
CA SER A 161 5.43 -6.36 14.59
C SER A 161 4.47 -5.37 15.22
N ALA A 162 3.46 -4.96 14.44
CA ALA A 162 2.40 -4.08 14.90
C ALA A 162 1.05 -4.57 14.38
N ILE A 163 0.01 -4.54 15.22
CA ILE A 163 -1.35 -4.85 14.76
C ILE A 163 -1.90 -3.63 14.02
N ILE A 164 -2.16 -3.78 12.72
CA ILE A 164 -2.67 -2.72 11.85
C ILE A 164 -4.17 -2.85 11.59
N GLY A 165 -4.78 -3.97 11.94
CA GLY A 165 -6.23 -4.17 11.87
C GLY A 165 -6.69 -5.34 12.72
N LYS A 166 -7.92 -5.28 13.24
CA LYS A 166 -8.56 -6.38 13.95
C LYS A 166 -9.94 -6.60 13.39
N GLY A 167 -10.26 -7.84 13.05
CA GLY A 167 -11.57 -8.26 12.58
C GLY A 167 -12.15 -9.38 13.46
N SER A 168 -13.36 -9.80 13.11
CA SER A 168 -14.07 -10.86 13.83
C SER A 168 -13.45 -12.26 13.69
N PHE A 169 -12.67 -12.50 12.64
CA PHE A 169 -12.09 -13.82 12.32
C PHE A 169 -10.56 -13.87 12.49
N GLY A 170 -9.93 -12.73 12.67
CA GLY A 170 -8.48 -12.60 12.56
C GLY A 170 -8.02 -11.19 12.82
N GLU A 171 -6.71 -11.04 12.88
CA GLU A 171 -6.05 -9.74 12.96
C GLU A 171 -5.05 -9.61 11.82
N ILE A 172 -4.81 -8.36 11.42
CA ILE A 172 -3.84 -8.01 10.40
C ILE A 172 -2.64 -7.41 11.13
N LEU A 173 -1.49 -8.06 10.98
CA LEU A 173 -0.22 -7.64 11.54
C LEU A 173 0.70 -7.13 10.43
N LYS A 174 1.45 -6.07 10.72
CA LYS A 174 2.67 -5.74 10.00
C LYS A 174 3.82 -6.54 10.62
N ALA A 175 4.62 -7.20 9.79
CA ALA A 175 5.80 -7.97 10.21
C ALA A 175 6.86 -7.96 9.10
N SER A 176 7.95 -8.71 9.29
CA SER A 176 9.00 -8.88 8.28
C SER A 176 9.12 -10.34 7.86
N TRP A 177 9.27 -10.60 6.55
CA TRP A 177 9.60 -11.92 6.00
C TRP A 177 10.84 -11.78 5.13
N ARG A 178 11.94 -12.45 5.52
CA ARG A 178 13.26 -12.36 4.84
C ARG A 178 13.70 -10.89 4.60
N GLY A 179 13.51 -10.03 5.61
CA GLY A 179 13.81 -8.59 5.53
C GLY A 179 12.78 -7.74 4.78
N THR A 180 11.79 -8.36 4.12
CA THR A 180 10.73 -7.63 3.41
C THR A 180 9.55 -7.34 4.34
N PRO A 181 9.09 -6.08 4.47
CA PRO A 181 7.88 -5.77 5.21
C PRO A 181 6.64 -6.40 4.56
N VAL A 182 5.85 -7.12 5.36
CA VAL A 182 4.66 -7.85 4.92
C VAL A 182 3.46 -7.56 5.80
N ALA A 183 2.27 -7.69 5.21
CA ALA A 183 1.00 -7.71 5.93
C ALA A 183 0.57 -9.17 6.13
N ILE A 184 0.26 -9.54 7.36
CA ILE A 184 -0.08 -10.91 7.75
C ILE A 184 -1.49 -10.91 8.33
N LYS A 185 -2.43 -11.55 7.65
CA LYS A 185 -3.77 -11.81 8.17
C LYS A 185 -3.73 -13.14 8.92
N ARG A 186 -3.70 -13.07 10.25
CA ARG A 186 -3.65 -14.20 11.17
C ARG A 186 -5.06 -14.57 11.62
N ILE A 187 -5.47 -15.82 11.41
CA ILE A 187 -6.72 -16.34 11.96
C ILE A 187 -6.57 -16.50 13.47
N LEU A 188 -7.60 -16.09 14.23
CA LEU A 188 -7.55 -16.18 15.69
C LEU A 188 -7.46 -17.65 16.15
N PRO A 189 -6.71 -17.97 17.22
CA PRO A 189 -6.54 -19.35 17.69
C PRO A 189 -7.87 -20.07 17.99
N ASN A 190 -8.84 -19.36 18.56
CA ASN A 190 -10.17 -19.90 18.88
C ASN A 190 -11.02 -20.25 17.65
N LEU A 191 -10.65 -19.76 16.46
CA LEU A 191 -11.34 -20.04 15.19
C LEU A 191 -10.51 -20.95 14.28
N SER A 192 -9.25 -21.21 14.63
CA SER A 192 -8.30 -21.98 13.82
C SER A 192 -8.58 -23.50 13.82
N ASP A 193 -9.58 -23.94 14.59
CA ASP A 193 -10.09 -25.32 14.62
C ASP A 193 -11.43 -25.49 13.88
N ASP A 194 -12.08 -24.39 13.49
CA ASP A 194 -13.35 -24.45 12.79
C ASP A 194 -13.12 -24.87 11.33
N ARG A 195 -13.66 -26.03 10.96
CA ARG A 195 -13.54 -26.61 9.62
C ARG A 195 -14.00 -25.65 8.52
N LEU A 196 -15.04 -24.86 8.74
CA LEU A 196 -15.55 -23.91 7.75
C LEU A 196 -14.57 -22.74 7.58
N VAL A 197 -14.00 -22.24 8.68
CA VAL A 197 -12.98 -21.16 8.65
C VAL A 197 -11.73 -21.63 7.91
N ILE A 198 -11.27 -22.85 8.18
CA ILE A 198 -10.11 -23.43 7.50
C ILE A 198 -10.38 -23.61 6.00
N GLN A 199 -11.58 -24.06 5.63
CA GLN A 199 -11.97 -24.23 4.23
C GLN A 199 -12.02 -22.88 3.50
N ASP A 200 -12.64 -21.86 4.11
CA ASP A 200 -12.70 -20.50 3.56
C ASP A 200 -11.30 -19.91 3.39
N PHE A 201 -10.43 -20.08 4.39
CA PHE A 201 -9.04 -19.63 4.34
C PHE A 201 -8.25 -20.30 3.19
N ARG A 202 -8.36 -21.63 3.04
CA ARG A 202 -7.70 -22.36 1.94
C ARG A 202 -8.25 -21.93 0.58
N HIS A 203 -9.55 -21.64 0.50
CA HIS A 203 -10.14 -21.14 -0.73
C HIS A 203 -9.58 -19.76 -1.10
N GLU A 204 -9.48 -18.84 -0.13
CA GLU A 204 -8.86 -17.52 -0.27
C GLU A 204 -7.42 -17.63 -0.79
N VAL A 205 -6.59 -18.50 -0.17
CA VAL A 205 -5.21 -18.75 -0.62
C VAL A 205 -5.17 -19.24 -2.07
N ASN A 206 -5.96 -20.26 -2.42
CA ASN A 206 -5.98 -20.86 -3.76
C ASN A 206 -6.35 -19.87 -4.88
N LEU A 207 -7.09 -18.81 -4.55
CA LEU A 207 -7.42 -17.75 -5.49
C LEU A 207 -6.27 -16.75 -5.59
N LEU A 208 -5.78 -16.29 -4.44
CA LEU A 208 -4.72 -15.29 -4.36
C LEU A 208 -3.42 -15.76 -5.04
N VAL A 209 -3.13 -17.06 -5.00
CA VAL A 209 -2.01 -17.68 -5.74
C VAL A 209 -2.07 -17.40 -7.25
N LYS A 210 -3.27 -17.27 -7.82
CA LYS A 210 -3.48 -17.07 -9.26
C LYS A 210 -3.45 -15.60 -9.68
N LEU A 211 -3.52 -14.66 -8.72
CA LEU A 211 -3.62 -13.24 -9.01
C LEU A 211 -2.24 -12.59 -9.09
N ARG A 212 -1.94 -11.98 -10.23
CA ARG A 212 -0.74 -11.16 -10.43
C ARG A 212 -1.06 -9.95 -11.29
N HIS A 213 -1.11 -8.78 -10.68
CA HIS A 213 -1.41 -7.53 -11.36
C HIS A 213 -0.91 -6.32 -10.54
N PRO A 214 -0.35 -5.27 -11.17
CA PRO A 214 0.22 -4.12 -10.45
C PRO A 214 -0.76 -3.37 -9.54
N ASN A 215 -2.06 -3.35 -9.87
CA ASN A 215 -3.12 -2.73 -9.04
C ASN A 215 -3.89 -3.72 -8.15
N ILE A 216 -3.33 -4.91 -7.91
CA ILE A 216 -3.89 -5.93 -7.03
C ILE A 216 -2.85 -6.22 -5.95
N VAL A 217 -3.26 -6.29 -4.69
CA VAL A 217 -2.36 -6.62 -3.58
C VAL A 217 -1.70 -7.98 -3.84
N GLN A 218 -0.37 -7.96 -3.89
CA GLN A 218 0.44 -9.12 -4.23
C GLN A 218 0.42 -10.11 -3.07
N PHE A 219 -0.04 -11.31 -3.38
CA PHE A 219 0.12 -12.49 -2.54
C PHE A 219 1.58 -12.93 -2.53
N LEU A 220 2.11 -13.20 -1.34
CA LEU A 220 3.50 -13.62 -1.15
C LEU A 220 3.60 -15.05 -0.62
N GLY A 221 2.67 -15.46 0.23
CA GLY A 221 2.63 -16.81 0.77
C GLY A 221 1.53 -17.03 1.79
N ALA A 222 1.43 -18.25 2.30
CA ALA A 222 0.50 -18.60 3.37
C ALA A 222 1.11 -19.65 4.31
N VAL A 223 0.63 -19.68 5.53
CA VAL A 223 0.79 -20.80 6.47
C VAL A 223 -0.54 -21.52 6.56
N THR A 224 -0.60 -22.71 5.97
CA THR A 224 -1.80 -23.55 5.90
C THR A 224 -1.64 -24.89 6.63
N GLU A 225 -0.40 -25.32 6.88
CA GLU A 225 -0.08 -26.60 7.53
C GLU A 225 0.11 -26.48 9.04
N LYS A 226 0.62 -25.35 9.52
CA LYS A 226 0.90 -25.08 10.94
C LYS A 226 -0.06 -24.02 11.48
N LYS A 227 -0.31 -24.05 12.80
CA LYS A 227 -1.04 -22.98 13.49
C LYS A 227 -0.08 -21.93 14.05
N PRO A 228 -0.51 -20.66 14.13
CA PRO A 228 -1.78 -20.13 13.63
C PRO A 228 -1.80 -20.03 12.09
N LEU A 229 -2.97 -20.16 11.47
CA LEU A 229 -3.13 -19.99 10.02
C LEU A 229 -2.90 -18.52 9.65
N MET A 230 -2.08 -18.27 8.63
CA MET A 230 -1.64 -16.93 8.26
C MET A 230 -1.61 -16.74 6.76
N LEU A 231 -2.22 -15.66 6.26
CA LEU A 231 -2.12 -15.23 4.87
C LEU A 231 -1.13 -14.06 4.80
N ILE A 232 -0.12 -14.15 3.94
CA ILE A 232 0.95 -13.16 3.80
C ILE A 232 0.83 -12.45 2.45
N THR A 233 0.73 -11.12 2.50
CA THR A 233 0.72 -10.23 1.34
C THR A 233 1.77 -9.13 1.48
N GLU A 234 2.01 -8.39 0.41
CA GLU A 234 2.81 -7.16 0.49
C GLU A 234 2.22 -6.18 1.52
N TYR A 235 3.09 -5.46 2.24
CA TYR A 235 2.67 -4.37 3.11
C TYR A 235 2.62 -3.05 2.35
N LEU A 236 1.43 -2.45 2.26
CA LEU A 236 1.22 -1.16 1.62
C LEU A 236 1.30 -0.03 2.65
N ARG A 237 2.34 0.81 2.51
CA ARG A 237 2.71 1.82 3.52
C ARG A 237 1.73 2.99 3.58
N GLY A 238 1.00 3.26 2.51
CA GLY A 238 0.01 4.34 2.45
C GLY A 238 -1.27 4.05 3.23
N GLY A 239 -1.50 2.80 3.64
CA GLY A 239 -2.65 2.42 4.46
C GLY A 239 -3.96 2.38 3.69
N ASP A 240 -5.07 2.51 4.42
CA ASP A 240 -6.43 2.42 3.90
C ASP A 240 -6.91 3.77 3.34
N LEU A 241 -7.54 3.75 2.16
CA LEU A 241 -8.01 4.95 1.48
C LEU A 241 -9.04 5.74 2.31
N HIS A 242 -9.93 5.07 3.03
CA HIS A 242 -10.94 5.76 3.84
C HIS A 242 -10.28 6.52 5.01
N GLN A 243 -9.30 5.91 5.69
CA GLN A 243 -8.51 6.61 6.71
C GLN A 243 -7.74 7.80 6.12
N TYR A 244 -7.18 7.64 4.92
CA TYR A 244 -6.48 8.72 4.22
C TYR A 244 -7.40 9.90 3.90
N LEU A 245 -8.59 9.64 3.33
CA LEU A 245 -9.59 10.67 3.01
C LEU A 245 -10.11 11.37 4.27
N LYS A 246 -10.30 10.64 5.37
CA LYS A 246 -10.71 11.25 6.65
C LYS A 246 -9.69 12.28 7.17
N GLY A 247 -8.40 12.07 6.91
CA GLY A 247 -7.33 13.00 7.29
C GLY A 247 -7.11 14.13 6.30
N LYS A 248 -7.17 13.84 4.99
CA LYS A 248 -6.85 14.79 3.91
C LYS A 248 -8.05 15.60 3.43
N GLY A 249 -9.26 15.05 3.53
CA GLY A 249 -10.46 15.55 2.87
C GLY A 249 -10.49 15.21 1.38
N ALA A 250 -11.17 16.05 0.60
CA ALA A 250 -11.32 15.89 -0.84
C ALA A 250 -9.97 15.89 -1.58
N LEU A 251 -9.82 15.01 -2.56
CA LEU A 251 -8.65 14.95 -3.43
C LEU A 251 -8.79 15.92 -4.61
N SER A 252 -7.67 16.32 -5.20
CA SER A 252 -7.71 17.03 -6.49
C SER A 252 -8.33 16.12 -7.56
N PRO A 253 -9.06 16.68 -8.55
CA PRO A 253 -9.69 15.88 -9.60
C PRO A 253 -8.70 14.96 -10.33
N LEU A 254 -7.50 15.46 -10.62
CA LEU A 254 -6.46 14.69 -11.29
C LEU A 254 -5.98 13.49 -10.45
N THR A 255 -5.73 13.69 -9.15
CA THR A 255 -5.36 12.60 -8.24
C THR A 255 -6.49 11.58 -8.11
N ALA A 256 -7.74 12.04 -7.94
CA ALA A 256 -8.91 11.16 -7.87
C ALA A 256 -9.08 10.32 -9.15
N ILE A 257 -8.90 10.92 -10.33
CA ILE A 257 -8.95 10.21 -11.62
C ILE A 257 -7.84 9.16 -11.72
N ASN A 258 -6.60 9.49 -11.37
CA ASN A 258 -5.48 8.53 -11.41
C ASN A 258 -5.72 7.33 -10.48
N LEU A 259 -6.18 7.58 -9.25
CA LEU A 259 -6.55 6.54 -8.30
C LEU A 259 -7.74 5.71 -8.83
N ALA A 260 -8.77 6.36 -9.38
CA ALA A 260 -9.90 5.67 -9.98
C ALA A 260 -9.48 4.76 -11.16
N MET A 261 -8.52 5.19 -11.97
CA MET A 261 -7.94 4.37 -13.04
C MET A 261 -7.24 3.14 -12.47
N ASP A 262 -6.50 3.27 -11.37
CA ASP A 262 -5.85 2.14 -10.71
C ASP A 262 -6.87 1.11 -10.17
N ILE A 263 -7.98 1.56 -9.55
CA ILE A 263 -9.08 0.67 -9.14
C ILE A 263 -9.66 -0.03 -10.37
N ALA A 264 -9.96 0.73 -11.41
CA ALA A 264 -10.60 0.21 -12.60
C ALA A 264 -9.71 -0.80 -13.35
N LYS A 265 -8.38 -0.60 -13.40
CA LYS A 265 -7.42 -1.58 -13.94
C LYS A 265 -7.44 -2.89 -13.13
N GLY A 266 -7.32 -2.79 -11.80
CA GLY A 266 -7.39 -3.95 -10.92
C GLY A 266 -8.69 -4.73 -11.08
N MET A 267 -9.82 -4.03 -11.09
CA MET A 267 -11.13 -4.67 -11.23
C MET A 267 -11.39 -5.21 -12.63
N ALA A 268 -10.90 -4.55 -13.69
CA ALA A 268 -10.96 -5.07 -15.06
C ALA A 268 -10.22 -6.41 -15.17
N TYR A 269 -9.04 -6.53 -14.55
CA TYR A 269 -8.29 -7.79 -14.47
C TYR A 269 -9.12 -8.88 -13.77
N LEU A 270 -9.64 -8.61 -12.57
CA LEU A 270 -10.44 -9.58 -11.81
C LEU A 270 -11.74 -9.98 -12.53
N HIS A 271 -12.37 -9.07 -13.25
CA HIS A 271 -13.64 -9.33 -13.96
C HIS A 271 -13.47 -10.18 -15.22
N ASN A 272 -12.25 -10.25 -15.76
CA ASN A 272 -11.90 -10.96 -16.99
C ASN A 272 -11.20 -12.30 -16.73
N GLU A 273 -10.59 -12.49 -15.56
CA GLU A 273 -10.00 -13.78 -15.20
C GLU A 273 -11.08 -14.88 -15.12
N PRO A 274 -10.90 -16.02 -15.84
CA PRO A 274 -11.92 -17.06 -15.94
C PRO A 274 -12.29 -17.70 -14.59
N ASN A 275 -11.40 -17.58 -13.60
CA ASN A 275 -11.52 -18.20 -12.28
C ASN A 275 -11.61 -17.20 -11.12
N VAL A 276 -11.63 -15.89 -11.39
CA VAL A 276 -11.81 -14.89 -10.34
C VAL A 276 -13.29 -14.70 -10.12
N ILE A 277 -13.74 -15.33 -9.04
CA ILE A 277 -15.12 -15.39 -8.61
C ILE A 277 -15.52 -14.01 -8.08
N VAL A 278 -15.88 -13.10 -8.97
CA VAL A 278 -16.82 -12.05 -8.58
C VAL A 278 -18.21 -12.67 -8.58
N HIS A 279 -18.54 -13.29 -7.45
CA HIS A 279 -19.86 -13.85 -7.11
C HIS A 279 -20.55 -14.68 -8.22
N ARG A 280 -19.75 -15.42 -9.01
CA ARG A 280 -20.24 -16.39 -10.00
C ARG A 280 -20.55 -17.70 -9.29
N ASP A 281 -21.78 -17.82 -8.77
CA ASP A 281 -22.77 -18.81 -9.22
C ASP A 281 -23.90 -18.95 -8.19
N LEU A 282 -24.89 -18.05 -8.23
CA LEU A 282 -26.24 -18.38 -7.78
C LEU A 282 -26.91 -19.17 -8.92
N LYS A 283 -26.47 -20.41 -9.14
CA LYS A 283 -27.34 -21.38 -9.82
C LYS A 283 -28.51 -21.65 -8.85
N PRO A 284 -29.76 -21.27 -9.17
CA PRO A 284 -30.87 -21.94 -8.55
C PRO A 284 -30.73 -23.41 -8.96
N ARG A 285 -30.61 -24.30 -7.99
CA ARG A 285 -30.74 -25.73 -8.27
C ARG A 285 -32.08 -25.88 -8.99
N GLN A 286 -32.00 -26.36 -10.24
CA GLN A 286 -33.13 -26.74 -11.06
C GLN A 286 -34.08 -27.58 -10.18
N ALA A 287 -35.36 -27.25 -10.24
CA ALA A 287 -36.40 -28.08 -9.66
C ALA A 287 -36.32 -29.46 -10.34
N ASP A 288 -35.85 -30.47 -9.61
CA ASP A 288 -36.24 -31.85 -9.87
C ASP A 288 -37.09 -32.31 -8.69
N ASN A 289 -38.39 -32.37 -8.97
CA ASN A 289 -39.38 -33.05 -8.17
C ASN A 289 -39.10 -34.55 -8.24
N SER A 290 -38.64 -35.13 -7.13
CA SER A 290 -38.98 -36.52 -6.81
C SER A 290 -38.61 -36.88 -5.37
N THR A 291 -39.67 -36.95 -4.55
CA THR A 291 -39.96 -37.98 -3.54
C THR A 291 -38.96 -38.30 -2.42
N HIS A 292 -39.47 -38.10 -1.19
CA HIS A 292 -39.26 -38.89 0.03
C HIS A 292 -37.82 -39.21 0.47
N PHE A 293 -37.41 -38.69 1.63
CA PHE A 293 -37.13 -39.55 2.81
C PHE A 293 -37.00 -38.70 4.09
N MET A 294 -37.98 -38.92 4.98
CA MET A 294 -38.02 -38.86 6.44
C MET A 294 -37.26 -37.79 7.26
N ASN A 295 -38.07 -37.16 8.11
CA ASN A 295 -37.75 -36.59 9.41
C ASN A 295 -36.88 -37.51 10.29
N GLY A 296 -35.97 -36.93 11.08
CA GLY A 296 -35.35 -37.63 12.21
C GLY A 296 -34.07 -36.99 12.75
N LEU A 297 -34.23 -36.00 13.65
CA LEU A 297 -33.42 -35.68 14.84
C LEU A 297 -33.36 -34.17 15.09
N VAL A 298 -34.42 -33.70 15.76
CA VAL A 298 -34.38 -32.52 16.61
C VAL A 298 -33.61 -32.91 17.88
N GLY A 299 -32.56 -32.18 18.22
CA GLY A 299 -31.96 -32.19 19.56
C GLY A 299 -30.54 -32.71 19.67
N LEU A 300 -29.55 -31.89 19.31
CA LEU A 300 -28.31 -31.64 20.08
C LEU A 300 -27.49 -30.58 19.30
N PHE A 301 -26.74 -29.76 20.01
CA PHE A 301 -26.00 -28.56 19.53
C PHE A 301 -26.83 -27.28 19.45
N GLY A 302 -27.28 -26.85 20.63
CA GLY A 302 -27.45 -25.43 20.89
C GLY A 302 -26.14 -24.66 20.73
N ARG A 303 -26.29 -23.38 20.37
CA ARG A 303 -25.28 -22.30 20.40
C ARG A 303 -24.08 -22.43 19.45
N ILE A 304 -24.29 -22.21 18.15
CA ILE A 304 -23.40 -21.32 17.39
C ILE A 304 -24.22 -20.48 16.40
N ARG A 305 -24.46 -19.20 16.76
CA ARG A 305 -25.02 -18.18 15.86
C ARG A 305 -23.94 -17.82 14.84
N PHE A 306 -23.93 -18.47 13.67
CA PHE A 306 -23.03 -18.09 12.59
C PHE A 306 -23.56 -16.85 11.86
N ARG A 307 -22.76 -15.79 11.96
CA ARG A 307 -23.08 -14.45 11.53
C ARG A 307 -22.50 -14.24 10.14
N VAL A 308 -23.40 -14.10 9.16
CA VAL A 308 -23.07 -13.78 7.76
C VAL A 308 -22.43 -12.38 7.73
N PHE A 309 -21.30 -12.29 7.05
CA PHE A 309 -20.71 -11.02 6.68
C PHE A 309 -20.40 -11.09 5.21
N LYS A 310 -21.18 -10.35 4.41
CA LYS A 310 -20.75 -10.00 3.07
C LYS A 310 -19.75 -8.86 3.21
N LYS A 311 -18.44 -9.16 3.17
CA LYS A 311 -17.47 -8.16 2.70
C LYS A 311 -17.65 -8.08 1.19
N SER A 312 -18.37 -7.07 0.74
CA SER A 312 -18.48 -6.67 -0.66
C SER A 312 -18.30 -5.16 -0.74
N VAL A 313 -17.21 -4.68 -0.13
CA VAL A 313 -16.69 -3.33 -0.36
C VAL A 313 -15.26 -3.54 -0.82
N LEU A 314 -14.92 -2.93 -1.96
CA LEU A 314 -13.57 -2.90 -2.48
C LEU A 314 -12.63 -2.42 -1.37
N ASN A 315 -11.72 -3.27 -0.91
CA ASN A 315 -10.68 -2.82 0.00
C ASN A 315 -9.60 -2.14 -0.86
N VAL A 316 -9.40 -0.84 -0.64
CA VAL A 316 -8.51 -0.01 -1.45
C VAL A 316 -7.39 0.49 -0.58
N LEU A 317 -6.18 0.06 -0.91
CA LEU A 317 -4.99 0.34 -0.13
C LEU A 317 -4.02 1.20 -0.96
N LEU A 318 -3.48 2.24 -0.31
CA LEU A 318 -2.53 3.17 -0.91
C LEU A 318 -1.11 2.60 -0.84
N VAL A 319 -0.39 2.64 -1.96
CA VAL A 319 0.99 2.16 -2.04
C VAL A 319 1.91 3.03 -1.18
N ASN A 320 1.74 4.36 -1.26
CA ASN A 320 2.56 5.36 -0.60
C ASN A 320 1.70 6.46 0.05
N SER A 321 2.32 7.26 0.92
CA SER A 321 1.64 8.37 1.61
C SER A 321 1.29 9.54 0.69
N SER A 322 1.94 9.66 -0.48
CA SER A 322 1.60 10.67 -1.49
C SER A 322 0.30 10.38 -2.23
N ALA A 323 -0.21 9.13 -2.13
CA ALA A 323 -1.41 8.66 -2.82
C ALA A 323 -1.32 8.81 -4.34
N ASP A 324 -0.18 8.43 -4.90
CA ASP A 324 0.03 8.42 -6.36
C ASP A 324 -0.44 7.11 -7.01
N HIS A 325 -0.45 6.03 -6.21
CA HIS A 325 -0.79 4.70 -6.65
C HIS A 325 -1.60 3.94 -5.59
N LEU A 326 -2.56 3.14 -6.04
CA LEU A 326 -3.29 2.21 -5.18
C LEU A 326 -3.31 0.80 -5.73
N LYS A 327 -3.62 -0.12 -4.81
CA LYS A 327 -3.96 -1.49 -5.13
C LYS A 327 -5.27 -1.87 -4.45
N VAL A 328 -6.04 -2.69 -5.15
CA VAL A 328 -7.22 -3.34 -4.59
C VAL A 328 -6.76 -4.57 -3.80
N GLY A 329 -7.30 -4.77 -2.61
CA GLY A 329 -6.97 -5.88 -1.71
C GLY A 329 -8.21 -6.59 -1.15
N ASP A 330 -7.95 -7.55 -0.25
CA ASP A 330 -8.96 -8.28 0.53
C ASP A 330 -10.06 -8.93 -0.34
N PHE A 331 -9.61 -9.75 -1.29
CA PHE A 331 -10.47 -10.59 -2.15
C PHE A 331 -11.06 -11.80 -1.43
N GLY A 332 -11.11 -11.78 -0.09
CA GLY A 332 -11.70 -12.83 0.72
C GLY A 332 -13.11 -13.09 0.22
N LEU A 333 -13.26 -14.17 -0.55
CA LEU A 333 -14.46 -14.38 -1.31
C LEU A 333 -15.66 -14.46 -0.40
N SER A 334 -16.77 -13.98 -0.96
CA SER A 334 -18.11 -14.10 -0.42
C SER A 334 -18.29 -15.48 0.19
N LYS A 335 -18.54 -15.54 1.50
CA LYS A 335 -18.88 -16.77 2.21
C LYS A 335 -19.85 -17.59 1.35
N LEU A 336 -19.55 -18.86 1.16
CA LEU A 336 -20.46 -19.78 0.49
C LEU A 336 -21.66 -20.01 1.41
N ILE A 337 -22.69 -19.18 1.27
CA ILE A 337 -23.89 -19.28 2.08
C ILE A 337 -24.71 -20.48 1.59
N LYS A 338 -24.61 -21.62 2.28
CA LYS A 338 -25.71 -22.60 2.30
C LYS A 338 -26.75 -22.13 3.32
N VAL A 339 -27.69 -21.30 2.88
CA VAL A 339 -28.91 -21.04 3.67
C VAL A 339 -29.89 -22.16 3.33
N GLN A 340 -30.17 -23.01 4.31
CA GLN A 340 -31.24 -24.01 4.20
C GLN A 340 -32.59 -23.47 4.70
N ASN A 341 -32.64 -22.40 5.49
CA ASN A 341 -33.91 -21.87 6.04
C ASN A 341 -34.03 -20.34 5.91
N SER A 342 -35.16 -19.89 5.38
CA SER A 342 -35.45 -18.51 4.96
C SER A 342 -35.85 -17.55 6.07
N HIS A 343 -35.81 -17.93 7.36
CA HIS A 343 -36.51 -17.18 8.42
C HIS A 343 -35.69 -16.75 9.65
N ASP A 344 -34.36 -16.85 9.63
CA ASP A 344 -33.55 -16.27 10.71
C ASP A 344 -32.97 -14.91 10.35
N VAL A 345 -33.36 -13.91 11.14
CA VAL A 345 -32.97 -12.50 11.02
C VAL A 345 -31.45 -12.34 11.01
N TYR A 346 -30.92 -11.99 9.83
CA TYR A 346 -29.53 -11.69 9.53
C TYR A 346 -29.03 -10.46 10.33
N LYS A 347 -28.56 -10.65 11.57
CA LYS A 347 -27.79 -9.62 12.27
C LYS A 347 -26.31 -9.70 11.86
N MET A 348 -25.86 -8.94 10.86
CA MET A 348 -24.43 -8.82 10.51
C MET A 348 -23.59 -8.27 11.69
N THR A 349 -22.30 -8.61 11.84
CA THR A 349 -21.48 -8.17 12.99
C THR A 349 -20.68 -6.89 12.75
N GLY A 350 -21.28 -5.71 12.76
CA GLY A 350 -20.59 -4.53 13.32
C GLY A 350 -19.23 -4.09 12.74
N GLU A 351 -19.14 -3.86 11.43
CA GLU A 351 -18.42 -2.68 10.94
C GLU A 351 -19.43 -1.88 10.13
N THR A 352 -19.91 -0.79 10.73
CA THR A 352 -21.10 -0.08 10.28
C THR A 352 -20.89 0.61 8.94
N GLY A 353 -19.67 1.04 8.56
CA GLY A 353 -19.40 1.87 7.38
C GLY A 353 -19.68 1.26 6.00
N SER A 354 -19.51 -0.06 5.84
CA SER A 354 -19.54 -0.72 4.51
C SER A 354 -20.88 -0.68 3.78
N TYR A 355 -22.01 -0.58 4.50
CA TYR A 355 -23.34 -0.55 3.89
C TYR A 355 -23.50 0.57 2.86
N ARG A 356 -22.84 1.69 3.08
CA ARG A 356 -22.95 2.90 2.27
C ARG A 356 -22.54 2.71 0.81
N TYR A 357 -21.64 1.77 0.54
CA TYR A 357 -21.12 1.46 -0.79
C TYR A 357 -21.88 0.29 -1.45
N MET A 358 -22.82 -0.33 -0.73
CA MET A 358 -23.52 -1.52 -1.19
C MET A 358 -24.54 -1.19 -2.29
N ALA A 359 -24.50 -1.96 -3.38
CA ALA A 359 -25.45 -1.81 -4.48
C ALA A 359 -26.90 -2.09 -4.02
N PRO A 360 -27.91 -1.38 -4.57
CA PRO A 360 -29.32 -1.52 -4.23
C PRO A 360 -29.85 -2.96 -4.26
N GLU A 361 -29.46 -3.73 -5.27
CA GLU A 361 -29.88 -5.12 -5.45
C GLU A 361 -29.28 -6.06 -4.40
N VAL A 362 -28.08 -5.76 -3.90
CA VAL A 362 -27.43 -6.52 -2.84
C VAL A 362 -28.15 -6.25 -1.51
N PHE A 363 -28.46 -4.97 -1.25
CA PHE A 363 -29.22 -4.57 -0.06
C PHE A 363 -30.64 -5.17 -0.05
N LYS A 364 -31.29 -5.23 -1.22
CA LYS A 364 -32.64 -5.83 -1.41
C LYS A 364 -32.63 -7.36 -1.48
N HIS A 365 -31.50 -8.02 -1.26
CA HIS A 365 -31.35 -9.48 -1.35
C HIS A 365 -31.79 -10.08 -2.70
N ARG A 366 -31.64 -9.33 -3.80
CA ARG A 366 -31.94 -9.79 -5.15
C ARG A 366 -30.75 -10.54 -5.75
N ARG A 367 -30.95 -11.15 -6.91
CA ARG A 367 -29.83 -11.68 -7.71
C ARG A 367 -29.00 -10.52 -8.23
N TYR A 368 -27.69 -10.74 -8.30
CA TYR A 368 -26.73 -9.75 -8.76
C TYR A 368 -25.54 -10.44 -9.42
N ASP A 369 -24.77 -9.67 -10.18
CA ASP A 369 -23.57 -10.10 -10.87
C ASP A 369 -22.38 -9.19 -10.49
N LYS A 370 -21.32 -9.23 -11.29
CA LYS A 370 -20.12 -8.41 -11.11
C LYS A 370 -20.34 -6.89 -11.23
N LYS A 371 -21.50 -6.42 -11.71
CA LYS A 371 -21.83 -4.99 -11.82
C LYS A 371 -22.10 -4.32 -10.47
N VAL A 372 -22.20 -5.09 -9.38
CA VAL A 372 -22.23 -4.54 -8.02
C VAL A 372 -20.93 -3.81 -7.67
N ASP A 373 -19.79 -4.28 -8.19
CA ASP A 373 -18.49 -3.62 -7.95
C ASP A 373 -18.40 -2.27 -8.65
N VAL A 374 -19.07 -2.12 -9.79
CA VAL A 374 -19.13 -0.86 -10.54
C VAL A 374 -19.90 0.20 -9.75
N TYR A 375 -20.95 -0.22 -9.03
CA TYR A 375 -21.68 0.66 -8.12
C TYR A 375 -20.80 1.11 -6.95
N SER A 376 -20.11 0.16 -6.30
CA SER A 376 -19.20 0.45 -5.19
C SER A 376 -18.07 1.38 -5.63
N PHE A 377 -17.52 1.17 -6.83
CA PHE A 377 -16.52 2.04 -7.45
C PHE A 377 -17.02 3.49 -7.59
N ALA A 378 -18.26 3.69 -8.04
CA ALA A 378 -18.84 5.04 -8.15
C ALA A 378 -18.92 5.75 -6.79
N MET A 379 -19.29 5.02 -5.74
CA MET A 379 -19.37 5.54 -4.38
C MET A 379 -17.99 5.92 -3.82
N ILE A 380 -16.97 5.14 -4.12
CA ILE A 380 -15.57 5.45 -3.74
C ILE A 380 -15.05 6.66 -4.52
N LEU A 381 -15.33 6.75 -5.82
CA LEU A 381 -14.95 7.90 -6.64
C LEU A 381 -15.65 9.18 -6.17
N TYR A 382 -16.93 9.09 -5.79
CA TYR A 382 -17.63 10.20 -5.14
C TYR A 382 -16.92 10.66 -3.86
N GLU A 383 -16.59 9.72 -2.96
CA GLU A 383 -15.90 10.03 -1.70
C GLU A 383 -14.51 10.65 -1.93
N MET A 384 -13.76 10.18 -2.92
CA MET A 384 -12.46 10.77 -3.27
C MET A 384 -12.59 12.23 -3.71
N LEU A 385 -13.65 12.59 -4.43
CA LEU A 385 -13.84 13.93 -4.99
C LEU A 385 -14.50 14.91 -4.01
N GLU A 386 -15.40 14.43 -3.16
CA GLU A 386 -16.10 15.27 -2.18
C GLU A 386 -15.40 15.28 -0.82
N GLY A 387 -14.56 14.28 -0.51
CA GLY A 387 -13.89 14.10 0.78
C GLY A 387 -14.78 13.51 1.87
N ASP A 388 -16.10 13.54 1.68
CA ASP A 388 -17.09 12.98 2.59
C ASP A 388 -17.66 11.65 2.06
N PRO A 389 -17.96 10.68 2.96
CA PRO A 389 -18.63 9.46 2.58
C PRO A 389 -19.99 9.70 1.89
N PRO A 390 -20.41 8.86 0.93
CA PRO A 390 -21.66 9.06 0.21
C PRO A 390 -22.88 9.08 1.14
N LEU A 391 -23.76 10.07 1.05
CA LEU A 391 -24.90 10.23 1.98
C LEU A 391 -24.45 10.36 3.46
N SER A 392 -23.37 11.09 3.73
CA SER A 392 -22.75 11.27 5.07
C SER A 392 -23.73 11.69 6.17
N GLY A 393 -24.83 12.38 5.83
CA GLY A 393 -25.89 12.77 6.77
C GLY A 393 -26.72 11.62 7.35
N TYR A 394 -26.58 10.40 6.83
CA TYR A 394 -27.28 9.21 7.32
C TYR A 394 -26.32 8.20 7.94
N ALA A 395 -26.82 7.44 8.93
CA ALA A 395 -26.12 6.25 9.38
C ALA A 395 -25.93 5.29 8.18
N PRO A 396 -24.86 4.47 8.14
CA PRO A 396 -24.53 3.70 6.93
C PRO A 396 -25.63 2.75 6.43
N TYR A 397 -26.39 2.14 7.33
CA TYR A 397 -27.52 1.29 6.96
C TYR A 397 -28.64 2.11 6.30
N ASP A 398 -28.98 3.26 6.90
CA ASP A 398 -30.00 4.16 6.36
C ASP A 398 -29.56 4.76 5.03
N ALA A 399 -28.28 5.06 4.86
CA ALA A 399 -27.72 5.50 3.59
C ALA A 399 -27.95 4.44 2.49
N ALA A 400 -27.67 3.16 2.78
CA ALA A 400 -27.93 2.07 1.86
C ALA A 400 -29.43 1.92 1.54
N LYS A 401 -30.30 2.10 2.53
CA LYS A 401 -31.76 2.08 2.35
C LYS A 401 -32.21 3.20 1.41
N HIS A 402 -31.80 4.45 1.65
CA HIS A 402 -32.14 5.59 0.79
C HIS A 402 -31.61 5.39 -0.63
N ALA A 403 -30.38 4.88 -0.77
CA ALA A 403 -29.80 4.53 -2.05
C ALA A 403 -30.60 3.45 -2.80
N ALA A 404 -31.13 2.47 -2.05
CA ALA A 404 -31.98 1.42 -2.60
C ALA A 404 -33.37 1.94 -3.03
N GLU A 405 -33.86 3.02 -2.43
CA GLU A 405 -35.08 3.73 -2.80
C GLU A 405 -34.89 4.67 -4.01
N GLY A 406 -33.66 4.87 -4.48
CA GLY A 406 -33.35 5.65 -5.68
C GLY A 406 -32.64 6.98 -5.40
N HIS A 407 -32.51 7.37 -4.14
CA HIS A 407 -31.76 8.56 -3.77
C HIS A 407 -30.27 8.38 -4.10
N ARG A 408 -29.59 9.46 -4.49
CA ARG A 408 -28.15 9.46 -4.78
C ARG A 408 -27.47 10.63 -4.09
N PRO A 409 -26.16 10.51 -3.79
CA PRO A 409 -25.37 11.62 -3.27
C PRO A 409 -25.41 12.83 -4.20
N ILE A 410 -25.38 14.03 -3.63
CA ILE A 410 -25.37 15.29 -4.37
C ILE A 410 -23.92 15.74 -4.55
N PHE A 411 -23.54 16.11 -5.77
CA PHE A 411 -22.24 16.72 -6.06
C PHE A 411 -22.23 18.18 -5.61
N ARG A 412 -21.30 18.54 -4.71
CA ARG A 412 -21.16 19.90 -4.17
C ARG A 412 -19.84 20.53 -4.60
N GLY A 413 -18.83 19.71 -4.87
CA GLY A 413 -17.50 20.16 -5.26
C GLY A 413 -17.43 20.74 -6.67
N LYS A 414 -16.51 21.70 -6.88
CA LYS A 414 -16.19 22.29 -8.20
C LYS A 414 -15.32 21.37 -9.09
N GLY A 415 -14.94 20.20 -8.59
CA GLY A 415 -14.01 19.27 -9.26
C GLY A 415 -14.64 18.28 -10.23
N PHE A 416 -15.98 18.24 -10.35
CA PHE A 416 -16.68 17.37 -11.28
C PHE A 416 -16.75 18.00 -12.67
N THR A 417 -15.93 17.53 -13.60
CA THR A 417 -16.19 17.79 -15.02
C THR A 417 -17.51 17.12 -15.42
N PRO A 418 -18.25 17.67 -16.39
CA PRO A 418 -19.49 17.05 -16.87
C PRO A 418 -19.31 15.58 -17.26
N GLU A 419 -18.17 15.25 -17.87
CA GLU A 419 -17.80 13.89 -18.29
C GLU A 419 -17.63 12.95 -17.10
N LEU A 420 -16.95 13.41 -16.04
CA LEU A 420 -16.72 12.62 -14.83
C LEU A 420 -18.03 12.41 -14.05
N LYS A 421 -18.88 13.44 -14.01
CA LYS A 421 -20.21 13.36 -13.41
C LYS A 421 -21.09 12.34 -14.13
N GLU A 422 -21.17 12.40 -15.46
CA GLU A 422 -21.92 11.44 -16.27
C GLU A 422 -21.42 10.00 -16.04
N LEU A 423 -20.10 9.81 -15.95
CA LEU A 423 -19.50 8.52 -15.66
C LEU A 423 -19.94 7.97 -14.31
N VAL A 424 -19.84 8.77 -13.23
CA VAL A 424 -20.28 8.37 -11.89
C VAL A 424 -21.77 8.04 -11.90
N GLU A 425 -22.57 8.85 -12.60
CA GLU A 425 -24.02 8.66 -12.71
C GLU A 425 -24.40 7.34 -13.41
N LYS A 426 -23.68 6.98 -14.47
CA LYS A 426 -23.85 5.68 -15.13
C LYS A 426 -23.38 4.52 -14.26
N CYS A 427 -22.29 4.67 -13.52
CA CYS A 427 -21.74 3.60 -12.67
C CYS A 427 -22.65 3.26 -11.47
N TRP A 428 -23.36 4.22 -10.88
CA TRP A 428 -24.29 3.97 -9.77
C TRP A 428 -25.78 3.84 -10.18
N ALA A 429 -26.04 3.55 -11.46
CA ALA A 429 -27.39 3.36 -11.98
C ALA A 429 -28.16 2.29 -11.17
N ALA A 430 -29.47 2.52 -10.97
CA ALA A 430 -30.32 1.57 -10.24
C ALA A 430 -30.44 0.22 -10.99
N ASP A 431 -30.53 0.28 -12.31
CA ASP A 431 -30.44 -0.90 -13.17
C ASP A 431 -28.97 -1.29 -13.39
N MET A 432 -28.64 -2.55 -13.05
CA MET A 432 -27.29 -3.10 -13.21
C MET A 432 -26.85 -3.16 -14.68
N ASN A 433 -27.79 -3.30 -15.62
CA ASN A 433 -27.49 -3.43 -17.04
C ASN A 433 -27.01 -2.11 -17.67
N GLN A 434 -27.39 -0.98 -17.06
CA GLN A 434 -26.96 0.35 -17.50
C GLN A 434 -25.53 0.69 -17.05
N ARG A 435 -24.98 -0.08 -16.10
CA ARG A 435 -23.64 0.18 -15.56
C ARG A 435 -22.59 -0.27 -16.59
N PRO A 436 -21.55 0.53 -16.87
CA PRO A 436 -20.48 0.16 -17.81
C PRO A 436 -19.63 -1.01 -17.28
N SER A 437 -18.73 -1.54 -18.12
CA SER A 437 -17.66 -2.45 -17.66
C SER A 437 -16.46 -1.64 -17.17
N PHE A 438 -15.57 -2.22 -16.36
CA PHE A 438 -14.35 -1.52 -15.95
C PHE A 438 -13.43 -1.12 -17.12
N LEU A 439 -13.44 -1.89 -18.22
CA LEU A 439 -12.77 -1.52 -19.47
C LEU A 439 -13.33 -0.23 -20.10
N GLU A 440 -14.66 -0.08 -20.08
CA GLU A 440 -15.33 1.13 -20.58
C GLU A 440 -15.12 2.32 -19.63
N ILE A 441 -15.11 2.07 -18.31
CA ILE A 441 -14.80 3.07 -17.29
C ILE A 441 -13.39 3.64 -17.52
N LEU A 442 -12.39 2.80 -17.79
CA LEU A 442 -11.02 3.24 -18.06
C LEU A 442 -10.94 4.23 -19.23
N LYS A 443 -11.56 3.90 -20.36
CA LYS A 443 -11.61 4.79 -21.54
C LYS A 443 -12.23 6.14 -21.21
N ARG A 444 -13.29 6.15 -20.41
CA ARG A 444 -13.97 7.39 -19.99
C ARG A 444 -13.14 8.20 -19.00
N LEU A 445 -12.42 7.55 -18.08
CA LEU A 445 -11.51 8.22 -17.15
C LEU A 445 -10.31 8.84 -17.87
N GLU A 446 -9.76 8.16 -18.89
CA GLU A 446 -8.68 8.70 -19.74
C GLU A 446 -9.13 9.98 -20.44
N LYS A 447 -10.31 9.96 -21.06
CA LYS A 447 -10.90 11.16 -21.67
C LYS A 447 -11.16 12.27 -20.64
N ALA A 448 -11.66 11.92 -19.46
CA ALA A 448 -11.88 12.90 -18.39
C ALA A 448 -10.55 13.52 -17.92
N LYS A 449 -9.47 12.74 -17.87
CA LYS A 449 -8.13 13.21 -17.47
C LYS A 449 -7.60 14.31 -18.39
N GLU A 450 -7.85 14.21 -19.70
CA GLU A 450 -7.45 15.21 -20.69
C GLU A 450 -8.20 16.56 -20.51
N SER A 451 -9.40 16.53 -19.94
CA SER A 451 -10.22 17.72 -19.73
C SER A 451 -9.88 18.50 -18.44
N VAL A 452 -9.07 17.92 -17.55
CA VAL A 452 -8.67 18.59 -16.30
C VAL A 452 -7.42 19.44 -16.56
N PRO A 453 -7.46 20.77 -16.30
CA PRO A 453 -6.28 21.61 -16.43
C PRO A 453 -5.14 21.08 -15.57
N SER A 454 -3.95 20.90 -16.13
CA SER A 454 -2.79 20.51 -15.32
C SER A 454 -2.41 21.68 -14.41
N ASP A 455 -2.24 21.44 -13.11
CA ASP A 455 -1.77 22.45 -12.13
C ASP A 455 -0.31 22.93 -12.36
N HIS A 456 0.26 22.72 -13.55
CA HIS A 456 1.60 23.19 -13.92
C HIS A 456 1.55 24.49 -14.73
N HIS A 457 0.84 25.50 -14.22
CA HIS A 457 1.15 26.88 -14.61
C HIS A 457 2.21 27.44 -13.67
N TRP A 458 3.46 27.33 -14.09
CA TRP A 458 4.52 28.22 -13.63
C TRP A 458 4.09 29.65 -13.96
N ASN A 459 3.63 30.40 -12.96
CA ASN A 459 3.65 31.87 -13.01
C ASN A 459 5.11 32.30 -12.90
N ILE A 460 5.85 32.17 -14.00
CA ILE A 460 7.09 32.87 -14.23
C ILE A 460 6.80 33.78 -15.42
N PHE A 461 7.05 35.08 -15.22
CA PHE A 461 6.81 36.22 -16.10
C PHE A 461 5.42 36.88 -15.99
N SER A 462 5.25 37.66 -14.93
CA SER A 462 4.68 39.01 -15.06
C SER A 462 5.43 39.96 -14.11
N SER A 463 6.43 40.63 -14.67
CA SER A 463 6.96 41.91 -14.22
C SER A 463 7.08 42.78 -15.46
#